data_AF-A0A7C7Q2R8-F1
#
_entry.id   AF-A0A7C7Q2R8-F1
#
_cell.length_a   1.000
_cell.length_b   1.000
_cell.length_c   1.000
_cell.angle_alpha   90.00
_cell.angle_beta   90.00
_cell.angle_gamma   90.00
#
_symmetry.space_group_name_H-M   'P 1'
#
loop_
_entity.id
_entity.type
_entity.pdbx_description
1 polymer ?
#
loop_
_entity_poly.entity_id
_entity_poly.type
_entity_poly.pdbx_seq_one_letter_code
_entity_poly.pdbx_strand_id
1 'polypeptide(L)'
;FSAGFLYDRIHSYNMDDLGGLARYIPNFAVLFMVSGLASIGLPGLAGFIAEFLVLLGTFKSHPVWAVIAGIGMVLGAAYFLYMYRRVMFEEDTVPEARKERWSKLNDVEAHHITAFVFILLASFILGLYPAPFVRIVEHTAKLVLGG
;
A
#
# COMPACT_ATOMS: atom_id res chain seq x y z
N PHE A 1 -4.63 2.91 9.29
CA PHE A 1 -5.97 2.28 9.34
C PHE A 1 -5.86 0.75 9.42
N SER A 2 -5.33 0.09 8.38
CA SER A 2 -5.35 -1.38 8.28
C SER A 2 -4.56 -2.10 9.40
N ALA A 3 -3.40 -1.57 9.80
CA ALA A 3 -2.65 -2.14 10.93
C ALA A 3 -3.40 -2.00 12.27
N GLY A 4 -4.11 -0.89 12.49
CA GLY A 4 -4.94 -0.68 13.69
C GLY A 4 -6.15 -1.62 13.72
N PHE A 5 -6.84 -1.77 12.59
CA PHE A 5 -7.95 -2.74 12.45
C PHE A 5 -7.52 -4.17 12.80
N LEU A 6 -6.30 -4.54 12.39
CA LEU A 6 -5.73 -5.86 12.69
C LEU A 6 -5.37 -5.99 14.16
N TYR A 7 -4.78 -4.95 14.76
CA TYR A 7 -4.41 -4.94 16.17
C TYR A 7 -5.63 -5.00 17.09
N ASP A 8 -6.71 -4.27 16.80
CA ASP A 8 -7.94 -4.29 17.60
C ASP A 8 -8.57 -5.70 17.68
N ARG A 9 -8.29 -6.55 16.69
CA ARG A 9 -8.81 -7.91 16.60
C ARG A 9 -7.83 -8.96 17.15
N ILE A 10 -6.56 -8.85 16.79
CA ILE A 10 -5.56 -9.89 17.05
C ILE A 10 -4.69 -9.55 18.27
N HIS A 11 -4.60 -8.27 18.63
CA HIS A 11 -3.79 -7.70 19.72
C HIS A 11 -2.30 -8.04 19.60
N SER A 12 -1.81 -8.27 18.38
CA SER A 12 -0.39 -8.49 18.08
C SER A 12 -0.02 -7.84 16.74
N TYR A 13 1.19 -7.30 16.67
CA TYR A 13 1.84 -6.84 15.45
C TYR A 13 2.94 -7.79 14.98
N ASN A 14 3.22 -8.85 15.73
CA ASN A 14 4.30 -9.76 15.38
C ASN A 14 3.88 -10.62 14.19
N MET A 15 4.67 -10.61 13.12
CA MET A 15 4.37 -11.40 11.92
C MET A 15 4.39 -12.90 12.20
N ASP A 16 5.14 -13.37 13.20
CA ASP A 16 5.13 -14.78 13.61
C ASP A 16 3.82 -15.19 14.30
N ASP A 17 2.98 -14.21 14.65
CA ASP A 17 1.66 -14.46 15.22
C ASP A 17 0.51 -14.41 14.20
N LEU A 18 0.83 -14.08 12.96
CA LEU A 18 -0.13 -13.76 11.90
C LEU A 18 0.13 -14.67 10.70
N GLY A 19 -0.87 -15.41 10.22
CA GLY A 19 -0.68 -16.18 8.99
C GLY A 19 -1.87 -17.00 8.54
N GLY A 20 -2.49 -16.72 7.40
CA GLY A 20 -3.70 -17.43 6.94
C GLY A 20 -5.01 -16.67 7.24
N LEU A 21 -4.89 -15.38 7.55
CA LEU A 21 -6.03 -14.52 7.87
C LEU A 21 -7.01 -14.33 6.70
N ALA A 22 -6.57 -14.49 5.45
CA ALA A 22 -7.44 -14.30 4.28
C ALA A 22 -8.64 -15.25 4.26
N ARG A 23 -8.53 -16.41 4.92
CA ARG A 23 -9.63 -17.38 5.04
C ARG A 23 -10.75 -16.90 5.97
N TYR A 24 -10.40 -16.09 6.97
CA TYR A 24 -11.32 -15.68 8.03
C TYR A 24 -11.84 -14.25 7.86
N ILE A 25 -11.00 -13.36 7.33
CA ILE A 25 -11.33 -11.95 7.05
C ILE A 25 -11.03 -11.58 5.58
N PRO A 26 -11.72 -12.22 4.61
CA PRO A 26 -11.41 -12.09 3.18
C PRO A 26 -11.58 -10.65 2.66
N ASN A 27 -12.59 -9.91 3.11
CA ASN A 27 -12.76 -8.52 2.67
C ASN A 27 -11.61 -7.66 3.17
N PHE A 28 -11.21 -7.81 4.44
CA PHE A 28 -10.03 -7.13 4.95
C PHE A 28 -8.77 -7.46 4.14
N ALA A 29 -8.55 -8.74 3.81
CA ALA A 29 -7.37 -9.16 3.05
C ALA A 29 -7.30 -8.43 1.69
N VAL A 30 -8.41 -8.36 0.97
CA VAL A 30 -8.50 -7.62 -0.31
C VAL A 30 -8.23 -6.13 -0.10
N LEU A 31 -8.87 -5.50 0.88
CA LEU A 31 -8.67 -4.07 1.16
C LEU A 31 -7.21 -3.78 1.52
N PHE A 32 -6.59 -4.63 2.34
CA PHE A 32 -5.19 -4.51 2.74
C PHE A 32 -4.25 -4.68 1.55
N MET A 33 -4.52 -5.64 0.66
CA MET A 33 -3.76 -5.83 -0.56
C MET A 33 -3.80 -4.58 -1.42
N VAL A 34 -5.00 -4.08 -1.75
CA VAL A 34 -5.13 -2.94 -2.64
C VAL A 34 -4.55 -1.67 -2.01
N SER A 35 -4.70 -1.50 -0.69
CA SER A 35 -4.06 -0.41 0.06
C SER A 35 -2.54 -0.46 -0.09
N GLY A 36 -1.96 -1.63 0.16
CA GLY A 36 -0.51 -1.79 0.13
C GLY A 36 0.05 -1.68 -1.28
N LEU A 37 -0.65 -2.20 -2.29
CA LEU A 37 -0.32 -1.97 -3.70
C LEU A 37 -0.34 -0.47 -4.06
N ALA A 38 -1.30 0.29 -3.51
CA ALA A 38 -1.32 1.74 -3.66
C ALA A 38 -0.14 2.43 -2.96
N SER A 39 0.31 1.93 -1.82
CA SER A 39 1.45 2.46 -1.07
C SER A 39 2.81 2.15 -1.69
N ILE A 40 3.00 0.98 -2.30
CA ILE A 40 4.28 0.61 -2.95
C ILE A 40 4.42 1.16 -4.38
N GLY A 41 3.49 2.00 -4.82
CA GLY A 41 3.53 2.61 -6.14
C GLY A 41 3.23 1.63 -7.27
N LEU A 42 2.13 0.88 -7.21
CA LEU A 42 1.69 0.09 -8.38
C LEU A 42 1.47 1.04 -9.59
N PRO A 43 2.00 0.69 -10.79
CA PRO A 43 1.73 1.46 -12.00
C PRO A 43 0.24 1.66 -12.23
N GLY A 44 -0.15 2.90 -12.52
CA GLY A 44 -1.55 3.30 -12.71
C GLY A 44 -2.22 3.90 -11.47
N LEU A 45 -1.53 3.95 -10.32
CA LEU A 45 -1.97 4.66 -9.12
C LEU A 45 -1.21 5.98 -8.95
N ALA A 46 -1.86 6.94 -8.30
CA ALA A 46 -1.31 8.28 -8.06
C ALA A 46 0.08 8.27 -7.39
N GLY A 47 0.30 7.36 -6.44
CA GLY A 47 1.57 7.21 -5.72
C GLY A 47 2.75 6.92 -6.65
N PHE A 48 2.57 6.00 -7.60
CA PHE A 48 3.60 5.67 -8.59
C PHE A 48 3.99 6.87 -9.44
N ILE A 49 3.01 7.63 -9.94
CA ILE A 49 3.29 8.80 -10.79
C ILE A 49 4.10 9.84 -10.01
N ALA A 50 3.76 10.08 -8.74
CA ALA A 50 4.47 11.02 -7.89
C ALA A 50 5.94 10.58 -7.70
N GLU A 51 6.17 9.33 -7.26
CA GLU A 51 7.51 8.80 -7.03
C GLU A 51 8.34 8.74 -8.32
N PHE A 52 7.72 8.36 -9.44
CA PHE A 52 8.38 8.33 -10.74
C PHE A 52 8.83 9.72 -11.20
N LEU A 53 8.00 10.75 -11.04
CA LEU A 53 8.37 12.13 -11.38
C LEU A 53 9.53 12.63 -10.50
N VAL A 54 9.54 12.28 -9.21
CA VAL A 54 10.66 12.59 -8.31
C VAL A 54 11.93 11.90 -8.79
N LEU A 55 11.89 10.59 -9.05
CA LEU A 55 13.03 9.84 -9.56
C LEU A 55 13.55 10.39 -10.88
N LEU A 56 12.66 10.77 -11.81
CA LEU A 56 13.03 11.36 -13.09
C LEU A 56 13.71 12.72 -12.92
N GLY A 57 13.21 13.56 -12.01
CA GLY A 57 13.83 14.84 -11.66
C GLY A 57 15.20 14.67 -11.01
N THR A 58 15.32 13.74 -10.06
CA THR A 58 16.58 13.40 -9.41
C THR A 58 17.57 12.80 -10.40
N PHE A 59 17.14 11.94 -11.33
CA PHE A 59 18.05 11.31 -12.30
C PHE A 59 18.74 12.34 -13.19
N LYS A 60 18.05 13.44 -13.55
CA LYS A 60 18.62 14.53 -14.34
C LYS A 60 19.74 15.30 -13.61
N SER A 61 19.68 15.41 -12.30
CA SER A 61 20.66 16.18 -11.50
C SER A 61 21.69 15.28 -10.82
N HIS A 62 21.28 14.11 -10.35
CA HIS A 62 22.04 13.19 -9.51
C HIS A 62 21.67 11.73 -9.81
N PRO A 63 22.19 11.13 -10.90
CA PRO A 63 21.78 9.81 -11.36
C PRO A 63 22.08 8.68 -10.36
N VAL A 64 23.19 8.76 -9.62
CA VAL A 64 23.56 7.74 -8.62
C VAL A 64 22.50 7.66 -7.50
N TRP A 65 22.07 8.80 -6.99
CA TRP A 65 21.05 8.86 -5.94
C TRP A 65 19.69 8.37 -6.44
N ALA A 66 19.34 8.67 -7.70
CA ALA A 66 18.13 8.15 -8.32
C ALA A 66 18.13 6.63 -8.45
N VAL A 67 19.27 6.01 -8.81
CA VAL A 67 19.40 4.55 -8.88
C VAL A 67 19.23 3.90 -7.50
N ILE A 68 19.88 4.46 -6.47
CA ILE A 68 19.75 3.97 -5.09
C ILE A 68 18.29 4.04 -4.63
N ALA A 69 17.61 5.16 -4.87
CA ALA A 69 16.20 5.33 -4.54
C ALA A 69 15.31 4.33 -5.30
N GLY A 70 15.59 4.08 -6.59
CA GLY A 70 14.90 3.07 -7.38
C GLY A 70 15.04 1.65 -6.82
N ILE A 71 16.24 1.27 -6.34
CA ILE A 71 16.46 -0.02 -5.67
C ILE A 71 15.63 -0.10 -4.38
N GLY A 72 15.59 0.98 -3.58
CA GLY A 72 14.79 1.04 -2.36
C GLY A 72 13.30 0.81 -2.62
N MET A 73 12.76 1.38 -3.70
CA MET A 73 11.38 1.19 -4.12
C MET A 73 11.08 -0.29 -4.45
N VAL A 74 11.98 -0.95 -5.20
CA VAL A 74 11.85 -2.39 -5.52
C VAL A 74 11.91 -3.26 -4.27
N LEU A 75 12.84 -2.97 -3.34
CA LEU A 75 12.95 -3.69 -2.07
C LEU A 75 11.72 -3.50 -1.20
N GLY A 76 11.16 -2.29 -1.14
CA GLY A 76 9.91 -2.00 -0.43
C GLY A 76 8.73 -2.81 -0.97
N ALA A 77 8.58 -2.87 -2.29
CA ALA A 77 7.56 -3.69 -2.95
C ALA A 77 7.75 -5.19 -2.66
N ALA A 78 8.98 -5.69 -2.77
CA ALA A 78 9.29 -7.09 -2.48
C ALA A 78 8.99 -7.46 -1.02
N TYR A 79 9.37 -6.60 -0.08
CA TYR A 79 9.08 -6.80 1.35
C TYR A 79 7.57 -6.78 1.62
N PHE A 80 6.83 -5.86 1.04
CA PHE A 80 5.38 -5.81 1.20
C PHE A 80 4.70 -7.11 0.71
N LEU A 81 5.06 -7.59 -0.47
CA LEU A 81 4.50 -8.83 -1.02
C LEU A 81 4.88 -10.05 -0.18
N TYR A 82 6.13 -10.10 0.31
CA TYR A 82 6.59 -11.13 1.23
C TYR A 82 5.76 -11.13 2.54
N MET A 83 5.61 -9.97 3.17
CA MET A 83 4.81 -9.79 4.37
C MET A 83 3.34 -10.17 4.11
N TYR A 84 2.74 -9.67 3.03
CA TYR A 84 1.36 -9.95 2.69
C TYR A 84 1.12 -11.45 2.54
N ARG A 85 2.00 -12.15 1.82
CA ARG A 85 1.93 -13.60 1.67
C ARG A 85 1.95 -14.30 3.02
N ARG A 86 2.92 -13.97 3.88
CA ARG A 86 3.08 -14.60 5.20
C ARG A 86 1.84 -14.38 6.08
N VAL A 87 1.43 -13.12 6.24
CA VAL A 87 0.32 -12.72 7.12
C VAL A 87 -1.04 -13.24 6.61
N MET A 88 -1.28 -13.22 5.30
CA MET A 88 -2.60 -13.50 4.74
C MET A 88 -2.80 -14.96 4.32
N PHE A 89 -1.75 -15.66 3.87
CA PHE A 89 -1.90 -16.99 3.26
C PHE A 89 -1.19 -18.14 3.99
N GLU A 90 -0.16 -17.88 4.82
CA GLU A 90 0.63 -18.97 5.42
C GLU A 90 0.02 -19.50 6.73
N GLU A 91 -1.10 -20.23 6.61
CA GLU A 91 -1.87 -20.80 7.73
C GLU A 91 -1.08 -21.80 8.60
N ASP A 92 -0.12 -22.52 8.01
CA ASP A 92 0.68 -23.54 8.71
C ASP A 92 1.72 -22.96 9.67
N THR A 93 1.97 -21.65 9.60
CA THR A 93 2.95 -20.98 10.46
C THR A 93 2.42 -20.71 11.87
N VAL A 94 1.13 -20.91 12.11
CA VAL A 94 0.45 -20.48 13.34
C VAL A 94 -0.21 -21.66 14.07
N PRO A 95 -0.09 -21.77 15.41
CA PRO A 95 -0.71 -22.85 16.19
C PRO A 95 -2.25 -22.91 16.07
N GLU A 96 -2.82 -24.11 16.15
CA GLU A 96 -4.28 -24.36 16.06
C GLU A 96 -5.12 -23.51 17.03
N ALA A 97 -4.62 -23.24 18.24
CA ALA A 97 -5.31 -22.39 19.22
C ALA A 97 -5.55 -20.95 18.71
N ARG A 98 -4.70 -20.43 17.83
CA ARG A 98 -4.92 -19.11 17.20
C ARG A 98 -5.88 -19.22 16.03
N LYS A 99 -5.87 -20.31 15.25
CA LYS A 99 -6.85 -20.55 14.18
C LYS A 99 -8.29 -20.55 14.74
N GLU A 100 -8.50 -21.12 15.92
CA GLU A 100 -9.80 -21.05 16.62
C GLU A 100 -10.17 -19.62 17.06
N ARG A 101 -9.19 -18.77 17.39
CA ARG A 101 -9.47 -17.34 17.63
C ARG A 101 -9.86 -16.62 16.34
N TRP A 102 -9.29 -17.02 15.20
CA TRP A 102 -9.55 -16.37 13.92
C TRP A 102 -10.93 -16.71 13.36
N SER A 103 -11.45 -17.90 13.63
CA SER A 103 -12.83 -18.26 13.26
C SER A 103 -13.89 -17.40 13.93
N LYS A 104 -13.54 -16.72 15.03
CA LYS A 104 -14.42 -15.80 15.77
C LYS A 104 -14.25 -14.35 15.32
N LEU A 105 -13.36 -14.07 14.35
CA LEU A 105 -13.16 -12.72 13.85
C LEU A 105 -14.32 -12.29 12.94
N ASN A 106 -14.82 -11.10 13.21
CA ASN A 106 -15.74 -10.42 12.30
C ASN A 106 -14.95 -9.70 11.22
N ASP A 107 -15.30 -9.97 9.97
CA ASP A 107 -14.76 -9.28 8.81
C ASP A 107 -15.19 -7.80 8.78
N VAL A 108 -14.65 -7.05 7.83
CA VAL A 108 -14.91 -5.62 7.67
C VAL A 108 -16.37 -5.38 7.31
N GLU A 109 -17.03 -4.51 8.05
CA GLU A 109 -18.39 -4.06 7.75
C GLU A 109 -18.46 -3.29 6.41
N ALA A 110 -19.52 -3.54 5.64
CA ALA A 110 -19.70 -3.02 4.29
C ALA A 110 -19.63 -1.48 4.21
N HIS A 111 -20.01 -0.77 5.27
CA HIS A 111 -19.95 0.70 5.29
C HIS A 111 -18.51 1.25 5.20
N HIS A 112 -17.51 0.54 5.71
CA HIS A 112 -16.11 0.97 5.72
C HIS A 112 -15.48 0.74 4.35
N ILE A 113 -16.01 -0.23 3.59
CA ILE A 113 -15.59 -0.52 2.21
C ILE A 113 -15.90 0.67 1.30
N THR A 114 -17.03 1.37 1.51
CA THR A 114 -17.43 2.49 0.64
C THR A 114 -16.43 3.63 0.62
N ALA A 115 -15.96 4.07 1.79
CA ALA A 115 -14.93 5.11 1.91
C ALA A 115 -13.62 4.67 1.25
N PHE A 116 -13.26 3.40 1.40
CA PHE A 116 -12.06 2.84 0.80
C PHE A 116 -12.12 2.81 -0.73
N VAL A 117 -13.24 2.34 -1.29
CA VAL A 117 -13.49 2.34 -2.74
C VAL A 117 -13.41 3.75 -3.30
N PHE A 118 -13.96 4.75 -2.59
CA PHE A 118 -13.89 6.14 -3.02
C PHE A 118 -12.44 6.66 -3.12
N ILE A 119 -11.62 6.40 -2.10
CA ILE A 119 -10.20 6.80 -2.08
C ILE A 119 -9.41 6.08 -3.18
N LEU A 120 -9.67 4.78 -3.38
CA LEU A 120 -9.02 4.03 -4.46
C LEU A 120 -9.40 4.56 -5.83
N LEU A 121 -10.68 4.83 -6.08
CA LEU A 121 -11.15 5.39 -7.34
C LEU A 121 -10.46 6.73 -7.62
N ALA A 122 -10.40 7.62 -6.62
CA ALA A 122 -9.66 8.88 -6.74
C ALA A 122 -8.18 8.64 -7.08
N SER A 123 -7.55 7.66 -6.44
CA SER A 123 -6.14 7.31 -6.66
C SER A 123 -5.88 6.75 -8.07
N PHE A 124 -6.81 5.98 -8.61
CA PHE A 124 -6.77 5.50 -10.00
C PHE A 124 -6.99 6.62 -11.01
N ILE A 125 -7.98 7.49 -10.79
CA ILE A 125 -8.25 8.64 -11.68
C ILE A 125 -7.00 9.53 -11.76
N LEU A 126 -6.39 9.84 -10.62
CA LEU A 126 -5.16 10.62 -10.55
C LEU A 126 -3.96 9.91 -11.18
N GLY A 127 -3.85 8.59 -11.02
CA GLY A 127 -2.77 7.81 -11.62
C GLY A 127 -2.86 7.70 -13.14
N LEU A 128 -4.08 7.55 -13.69
CA LEU A 128 -4.31 7.46 -15.13
C LEU A 128 -4.31 8.83 -15.82
N TYR A 129 -4.79 9.88 -15.15
CA TYR A 129 -4.85 11.23 -15.68
C TYR A 129 -4.21 12.27 -14.73
N PRO A 130 -2.88 12.23 -14.55
CA PRO A 130 -2.18 13.13 -13.63
C PRO A 130 -2.03 14.56 -14.17
N ALA A 131 -2.17 14.77 -15.48
CA ALA A 131 -1.81 16.00 -16.17
C ALA A 131 -2.45 17.29 -15.61
N PRO A 132 -3.74 17.35 -15.22
CA PRO A 132 -4.32 18.55 -14.62
C PRO A 132 -3.66 18.95 -13.30
N PHE A 133 -3.37 17.96 -12.45
CA PHE A 133 -2.81 18.18 -11.12
C PHE A 133 -1.33 18.56 -11.20
N VAL A 134 -0.57 17.86 -12.06
CA VAL A 134 0.85 18.18 -12.29
C VAL A 134 1.01 19.60 -12.81
N ARG A 135 0.15 20.06 -13.73
CA ARG A 135 0.22 21.43 -14.28
C ARG A 135 0.00 22.53 -13.22
N ILE A 136 -0.87 22.28 -12.24
CA ILE A 136 -1.10 23.23 -11.13
C ILE A 136 0.18 23.39 -10.30
N VAL A 137 0.82 22.26 -9.96
CA VAL A 137 2.06 22.26 -9.16
C VAL A 137 3.24 22.79 -9.98
N GLU A 138 3.33 22.47 -11.26
CA GLU A 138 4.40 22.90 -12.16
C GLU A 138 4.52 24.43 -12.22
N HIS A 139 3.40 25.14 -12.26
CA HIS A 139 3.40 26.61 -12.29
C HIS A 139 4.06 27.20 -11.04
N THR A 140 3.68 26.71 -9.86
CA THR A 140 4.28 27.14 -8.58
C THR A 140 5.73 26.70 -8.45
N ALA A 141 6.06 25.48 -8.88
CA ALA A 141 7.41 24.94 -8.82
C ALA A 141 8.41 25.78 -9.63
N LYS A 142 8.01 26.25 -10.83
CA LYS A 142 8.83 27.16 -11.65
C LYS A 142 9.10 28.48 -10.94
N LEU A 143 8.05 29.09 -10.36
CA LEU A 143 8.18 30.35 -9.62
C LEU A 143 9.15 30.25 -8.43
N VAL A 144 9.09 29.14 -7.68
CA VAL A 144 9.97 28.93 -6.50
C VAL A 144 11.40 28.62 -6.91
N LEU A 145 11.60 27.85 -7.98
CA LEU A 145 12.93 27.49 -8.48
C LEU A 145 13.57 28.57 -9.37
N GLY A 146 12.93 29.73 -9.51
CA GLY A 146 13.45 30.89 -10.25
C GLY A 146 13.44 30.70 -11.77
N GLY A 147 12.56 29.84 -12.28
CA GLY A 147 12.35 29.59 -13.71
C GLY A 147 11.27 30.48 -14.32
#